data_AF-A0A0H5CCV5-F1
#
_entry.id   AF-A0A0H5CCV5-F1
#
_cell.length_a   1.000
_cell.length_b   1.000
_cell.length_c   1.000
_cell.angle_alpha   90.00
_cell.angle_beta   90.00
_cell.angle_gamma   90.00
#
_symmetry.space_group_name_H-M   'P 1'
#
loop_
_entity.id
_entity.type
_entity.pdbx_description
1 polymer ?
#
loop_
_entity_poly.entity_id
_entity_poly.type
_entity_poly.pdbx_seq_one_letter_code
_entity_poly.pdbx_strand_id
1 'polypeptide(L)'
;MSEDCAQLTTVGVYLLDALERDERNAFTGHLAQCPQCRSEVEDLTPVVHLLALARATLPAQLHAMHPNKGPRRVGPASACGPWC
;
A
#
# COMPACT_ATOMS: atom_id res chain seq x y z
N MET A 1 8.09 22.07 9.05
CA MET A 1 7.12 21.61 8.04
C MET A 1 7.35 20.11 7.94
N SER A 2 6.34 19.33 8.31
CA SER A 2 6.47 17.89 8.55
C SER A 2 6.99 17.16 7.32
N GLU A 3 8.13 16.47 7.48
CA GLU A 3 8.75 15.65 6.45
C GLU A 3 8.11 14.25 6.51
N ASP A 4 6.87 14.16 6.04
CA ASP A 4 6.22 12.87 5.90
C ASP A 4 6.86 12.07 4.77
N CYS A 5 7.07 10.78 5.01
CA CYS A 5 7.62 9.89 4.01
C CYS A 5 6.75 9.88 2.73
N ALA A 6 7.37 10.09 1.56
CA ALA A 6 6.65 10.11 0.29
C ALA A 6 5.94 8.78 -0.06
N GLN A 7 6.36 7.67 0.56
CA GLN A 7 5.77 6.33 0.37
C GLN A 7 4.62 6.01 1.34
N LEU A 8 4.27 6.93 2.25
CA LEU A 8 3.25 6.70 3.27
C LEU A 8 1.88 6.34 2.65
N THR A 9 1.52 7.00 1.55
CA THR A 9 0.26 6.74 0.84
C THR A 9 0.22 5.35 0.18
N THR A 10 1.38 4.74 -0.09
CA THR A 10 1.52 3.40 -0.67
C THR A 10 1.17 2.28 0.32
N VAL A 11 1.24 2.54 1.64
CA VAL A 11 0.98 1.56 2.70
C VAL A 11 -0.39 0.89 2.55
N GLY A 12 -1.44 1.67 2.28
CA GLY A 12 -2.79 1.13 2.12
C GLY A 12 -2.92 0.20 0.91
N VAL A 13 -2.29 0.55 -0.21
CA VAL A 13 -2.30 -0.27 -1.44
C VAL A 13 -1.50 -1.56 -1.24
N TYR A 14 -0.39 -1.48 -0.51
CA TYR A 14 0.41 -2.63 -0.13
C TYR A 14 -0.38 -3.63 0.74
N LEU A 15 -1.04 -3.13 1.80
CA LEU A 15 -1.82 -3.95 2.72
C LEU A 15 -3.05 -4.60 2.07
N LEU A 16 -3.68 -3.91 1.12
CA LEU A 16 -4.82 -4.43 0.36
C LEU A 16 -4.42 -5.36 -0.80
N ASP A 17 -3.14 -5.72 -0.88
CA ASP A 17 -2.58 -6.60 -1.91
C ASP A 17 -2.77 -6.07 -3.35
N ALA A 18 -2.85 -4.74 -3.52
CA ALA A 18 -3.22 -4.09 -4.78
C ALA A 18 -2.02 -3.52 -5.58
N LEU A 19 -0.80 -3.72 -5.08
CA LEU A 19 0.43 -3.39 -5.81
C LEU A 19 0.79 -4.48 -6.81
N GLU A 20 1.30 -4.09 -7.99
CA GLU A 20 1.95 -5.06 -8.87
C GLU A 20 3.25 -5.57 -8.24
N ARG A 21 3.79 -6.65 -8.81
CA ARG A 21 4.98 -7.34 -8.30
C ARG A 21 6.19 -6.42 -8.10
N ASP A 22 6.51 -5.59 -9.09
CA ASP A 22 7.69 -4.72 -9.04
C ASP A 22 7.51 -3.58 -8.02
N GLU A 23 6.30 -3.01 -7.95
CA GLU A 23 5.94 -1.98 -6.97
C GLU A 23 6.02 -2.53 -5.55
N ARG A 24 5.53 -3.77 -5.34
CA ARG A 24 5.63 -4.45 -4.05
C ARG A 24 7.09 -4.68 -3.66
N ASN A 25 7.92 -5.17 -4.56
CA ASN A 25 9.34 -5.41 -4.27
C ASN A 25 10.05 -4.11 -3.86
N ALA A 26 9.80 -3.01 -4.58
CA ALA A 26 10.35 -1.70 -4.25
C ALA A 26 9.85 -1.21 -2.88
N PHE A 27 8.55 -1.33 -2.61
CA PHE A 27 7.97 -0.91 -1.34
C PHE A 27 8.45 -1.76 -0.15
N THR A 28 8.59 -3.08 -0.30
CA THR A 28 9.15 -3.96 0.74
C THR A 28 10.61 -3.60 1.05
N GLY A 29 11.41 -3.25 0.03
CA GLY A 29 12.76 -2.72 0.24
C GLY A 29 12.80 -1.41 1.02
N HIS A 30 11.83 -0.52 0.79
CA HIS A 30 11.66 0.71 1.55
C HIS A 30 11.18 0.45 2.99
N LEU A 31 10.22 -0.45 3.17
CA LEU A 31 9.62 -0.81 4.47
C LEU A 31 10.67 -1.33 5.46
N ALA A 32 11.65 -2.10 4.96
CA ALA A 32 12.78 -2.57 5.77
C ALA A 32 13.59 -1.42 6.40
N GLN A 33 13.58 -0.24 5.79
CA GLN A 33 14.43 0.90 6.16
C GLN A 33 13.66 2.06 6.79
N CYS A 34 12.36 2.21 6.53
CA CYS A 34 11.56 3.33 6.99
C CYS A 34 10.72 3.00 8.25
N PRO A 35 11.02 3.58 9.43
CA PRO A 35 10.22 3.36 10.64
C PRO A 35 8.80 3.92 10.55
N GLN A 36 8.60 5.06 9.86
CA GLN A 36 7.26 5.65 9.68
C GLN A 36 6.34 4.71 8.90
N CYS A 37 6.80 4.15 7.78
CA CYS A 37 6.00 3.19 7.01
C CYS A 37 5.77 1.87 7.77
N ARG A 38 6.67 1.45 8.68
CA ARG A 38 6.44 0.29 9.54
C ARG A 38 5.34 0.55 10.56
N SER A 39 5.38 1.71 11.25
CA SER A 39 4.31 2.13 12.15
C SER A 39 2.97 2.13 11.41
N GLU A 40 2.93 2.70 10.21
CA GLU A 40 1.68 2.80 9.47
C GLU A 40 1.14 1.43 9.01
N VAL A 41 2.04 0.49 8.70
CA VAL A 41 1.65 -0.90 8.44
C VAL A 41 1.05 -1.54 9.69
N GLU A 42 1.67 -1.34 10.86
CA GLU A 42 1.18 -1.85 12.14
C GLU A 42 -0.19 -1.25 12.49
N ASP A 43 -0.36 0.06 12.31
CA ASP A 43 -1.58 0.80 12.63
C ASP A 43 -2.76 0.42 11.71
N LEU A 44 -2.50 0.17 10.42
CA LEU A 44 -3.55 -0.16 9.45
C LEU A 44 -3.85 -1.66 9.34
N THR A 45 -2.98 -2.55 9.83
CA THR A 45 -3.20 -4.00 9.77
C THR A 45 -4.53 -4.44 10.40
N PRO A 46 -4.93 -3.96 11.60
CA PRO A 46 -6.22 -4.28 12.20
C PRO A 46 -7.41 -3.83 11.33
N VAL A 47 -7.32 -2.67 10.67
CA VAL A 47 -8.36 -2.15 9.79
C VAL A 47 -8.55 -3.06 8.58
N VAL A 48 -7.45 -3.49 7.96
CA VAL A 48 -7.46 -4.40 6.82
C VAL A 48 -8.05 -5.76 7.21
N HIS A 49 -7.79 -6.24 8.43
CA HIS A 49 -8.41 -7.44 8.95
C HIS A 49 -9.94 -7.29 9.08
N LEU A 50 -10.42 -6.17 9.63
CA LEU A 50 -11.86 -5.87 9.72
C LEU A 50 -12.52 -5.78 8.34
N LEU A 51 -11.84 -5.18 7.35
CA LEU A 51 -12.32 -5.13 5.96
C LEU A 51 -12.44 -6.53 5.35
N ALA A 52 -11.48 -7.42 5.61
CA ALA A 52 -11.54 -8.80 5.12
C ALA A 52 -12.74 -9.56 5.72
N LEU A 53 -13.00 -9.39 7.02
CA LEU A 53 -14.16 -9.97 7.69
C LEU A 53 -15.47 -9.41 7.13
N ALA A 54 -15.56 -8.09 6.95
CA ALA A 54 -16.73 -7.45 6.36
C ALA A 54 -16.98 -7.94 4.92
N ARG A 55 -15.92 -8.16 4.13
CA ARG A 55 -16.06 -8.74 2.79
C ARG A 55 -16.63 -10.15 2.85
N ALA A 56 -16.13 -10.99 3.76
CA ALA A 56 -16.58 -12.37 3.90
C ALA A 56 -18.06 -12.50 4.31
N THR A 57 -18.66 -11.48 4.92
CA THR A 57 -20.08 -11.48 5.28
C THR A 57 -21.00 -10.91 4.20
N LEU A 58 -20.46 -10.31 3.13
CA LEU A 58 -21.28 -9.78 2.04
C LEU A 58 -21.95 -10.91 1.25
N PRO A 59 -23.13 -10.67 0.65
CA PRO A 59 -23.71 -11.62 -0.30
C PRO A 59 -22.82 -11.78 -1.54
N ALA A 60 -22.75 -13.01 -2.08
CA ALA A 60 -21.91 -13.40 -3.22
C ALA A 60 -22.03 -12.46 -4.44
N GLN A 61 -23.23 -11.91 -4.69
CA GLN A 61 -23.50 -11.02 -5.82
C GLN A 61 -22.72 -9.70 -5.77
N LEU A 62 -22.32 -9.25 -4.57
CA LEU A 62 -21.53 -8.02 -4.39
C LEU A 62 -20.01 -8.26 -4.48
N HIS A 63 -19.57 -9.52 -4.47
CA HIS A 63 -18.15 -9.87 -4.58
C HIS A 63 -17.59 -9.72 -6.01
N ALA A 64 -18.46 -9.76 -7.03
CA ALA A 64 -18.05 -9.74 -8.44
C ALA A 64 -17.72 -8.33 -8.99
N MET A 65 -17.77 -7.29 -8.15
CA MET A 65 -17.43 -5.93 -8.57
C MET A 65 -15.91 -5.83 -8.77
N HIS A 66 -15.46 -5.97 -10.03
CA HIS A 66 -14.05 -5.87 -10.39
C HIS A 66 -13.50 -4.48 -10.05
N PRO A 67 -12.31 -4.38 -9.42
CA PRO A 67 -11.67 -3.09 -9.24
C PRO A 67 -11.33 -2.48 -10.61
N ASN A 68 -11.79 -1.25 -10.84
CA ASN A 68 -11.38 -0.46 -11.99
C ASN A 68 -9.87 -0.20 -11.87
N LYS A 69 -9.06 -0.83 -12.72
CA LYS A 69 -7.65 -0.48 -12.88
C LYS A 69 -7.56 0.85 -13.64
N GLY A 70 -7.82 1.95 -12.94
CA GLY A 70 -7.60 3.30 -13.47
C GLY A 70 -6.12 3.49 -13.83
N PRO A 71 -5.79 4.45 -14.71
CA PRO A 71 -4.39 4.72 -15.06
C PRO A 71 -3.63 5.16 -13.80
N ARG A 72 -2.57 4.41 -13.45
CA ARG A 72 -1.66 4.80 -12.35
C ARG A 72 -0.98 6.13 -12.69
N ARG A 73 -1.14 7.14 -11.83
CA ARG A 73 -0.27 8.31 -11.82
C ARG A 73 1.03 7.91 -11.13
N VAL A 74 2.06 7.64 -11.92
CA VAL A 74 3.42 7.49 -11.42
C VAL A 74 3.87 8.85 -10.90
N GLY A 75 4.00 8.99 -9.58
CA GLY A 75 4.74 10.11 -8.99
C GLY A 75 6.20 10.02 -9.42
N PRO A 76 6.94 11.15 -9.46
CA PRO A 76 8.33 11.13 -9.89
C PRO A 76 9.10 10.14 -9.02
N ALA A 77 9.80 9.22 -9.67
CA ALA A 77 10.81 8.40 -9.02
C ALA A 77 11.87 9.38 -8.48
N SER A 78 11.78 9.70 -7.18
CA SER A 78 12.85 10.45 -6.52
C SER A 78 14.13 9.65 -6.75
N ALA A 79 15.03 10.29 -7.48
CA ALA A 79 16.32 9.77 -7.90
C ALA A 79 17.02 9.08 -6.72
N CYS A 80 17.65 7.94 -6.99
CA CYS A 80 18.67 7.40 -6.11
C CYS A 80 19.64 8.53 -5.75
N GLY A 81 19.73 8.85 -4.46
CA GLY A 81 20.78 9.70 -3.92
C GLY A 81 22.15 9.01 -4.05
N PRO A 82 23.25 9.73 -3.79
CA PRO A 82 24.62 9.38 -4.21
C PRO A 82 25.28 8.18 -3.52
N TRP A 83 24.53 7.30 -2.85
CA TRP A 83 25.06 6.09 -2.23
C TRP A 83 24.24 4.89 -2.72
N CYS A 84 24.51 4.52 -3.98
CA CYS A 84 24.32 3.16 -4.49
C CYS A 84 25.64 2.40 -4.37
#